data_AF-A0A2I0U3B8-F1
#
_entry.id   AF-A0A2I0U3B8-F1
#
_cell.length_a   1.000
_cell.length_b   1.000
_cell.length_c   1.000
_cell.angle_alpha   90.00
_cell.angle_beta   90.00
_cell.angle_gamma   90.00
#
_symmetry.space_group_name_H-M   'P 1'
#
loop_
_entity.id
_entity.type
_entity.pdbx_description
1 polymer ?
#
loop_
_entity_poly.entity_id
_entity_poly.type
_entity_poly.pdbx_seq_one_letter_code
_entity_poly.pdbx_strand_id
1 'polypeptide(L)'
;MFCFGLLGDKLNRRNATTGEYAQACVRVARDCGTDVLDLWTLMQKNQDFSSYLSDGLHLSPKGNSFLAAQLWSRLDKKLSALPSLLPYWRDVDHTDPEASLL
;
A
#
# COMPACT_ATOMS: atom_id res chain seq x y z
N MET A 1 -36.72 35.55 2.60
CA MET A 1 -36.47 34.17 3.07
C MET A 1 -35.03 33.82 2.74
N PHE A 2 -34.12 34.04 3.69
CA PHE A 2 -32.69 33.71 3.52
C PHE A 2 -32.49 32.25 3.96
N CYS A 3 -31.95 31.43 3.08
CA CYS A 3 -31.57 30.07 3.40
C CYS A 3 -30.29 30.12 4.27
N PHE A 4 -30.44 30.04 5.59
CA PHE A 4 -29.34 29.70 6.50
C PHE A 4 -29.00 28.21 6.29
N GLY A 5 -28.17 27.93 5.30
CA GLY A 5 -27.51 26.63 5.20
C GLY A 5 -26.53 26.48 6.36
N LEU A 6 -26.67 25.41 7.14
CA LEU A 6 -25.82 25.07 8.27
C LEU A 6 -24.33 25.28 7.96
N LEU A 7 -23.65 26.02 8.83
CA LEU A 7 -22.20 26.09 8.90
C LEU A 7 -21.67 24.65 8.94
N GLY A 8 -20.86 24.24 7.97
CA GLY A 8 -20.41 22.86 7.82
C GLY A 8 -19.83 22.29 9.12
N ASP A 9 -20.12 21.02 9.39
CA ASP A 9 -19.65 20.31 10.58
C ASP A 9 -18.11 20.37 10.73
N LYS A 10 -17.65 20.32 11.98
CA LYS A 10 -16.22 20.37 12.30
C LYS A 10 -15.49 19.22 11.60
N LEU A 11 -14.45 19.57 10.85
CA LEU A 11 -13.64 18.62 10.08
C LEU A 11 -13.02 17.57 11.01
N ASN A 12 -13.50 16.32 10.91
CA ASN A 12 -13.06 15.22 11.78
C ASN A 12 -11.95 14.34 11.14
N ARG A 13 -11.55 14.65 9.90
CA ARG A 13 -10.49 13.92 9.18
C ARG A 13 -9.12 14.51 9.53
N ARG A 14 -8.60 14.15 10.70
CA ARG A 14 -7.30 14.63 11.20
C ARG A 14 -6.24 13.55 11.01
N ASN A 15 -5.04 13.96 10.60
CA ASN A 15 -3.90 13.03 10.44
C ASN A 15 -3.57 12.29 11.76
N ALA A 16 -3.74 12.95 12.91
CA ALA A 16 -3.57 12.32 14.22
C ALA A 16 -4.55 11.16 14.44
N THR A 17 -5.83 11.34 14.09
CA THR A 17 -6.85 10.28 14.16
C THR A 17 -6.52 9.14 13.20
N THR A 18 -6.03 9.44 11.99
CA THR A 18 -5.51 8.39 11.08
C THR A 18 -4.38 7.58 11.72
N GLY A 19 -3.48 8.23 12.46
CA GLY A 19 -2.43 7.55 13.21
C GLY A 19 -2.93 6.61 14.30
N GLU A 20 -3.97 7.00 15.05
CA GLU A 20 -4.60 6.14 16.06
C GLU A 20 -5.16 4.85 15.43
N TYR A 21 -5.84 4.98 14.29
CA TYR A 21 -6.34 3.84 13.52
C TYR A 21 -5.22 2.98 12.94
N ALA A 22 -4.17 3.60 12.39
CA ALA A 22 -3.00 2.86 11.89
C ALA A 22 -2.36 2.01 13.00
N GLN A 23 -2.20 2.56 14.20
CA GLN A 23 -1.67 1.82 15.35
C GLN A 23 -2.63 0.70 15.80
N ALA A 24 -3.94 0.89 15.71
CA ALA A 24 -4.90 -0.18 15.96
C ALA A 24 -4.75 -1.33 14.97
N CYS A 25 -4.61 -1.04 13.67
CA CYS A 25 -4.35 -2.05 12.64
C CYS A 25 -3.03 -2.81 12.89
N VAL A 26 -1.97 -2.11 13.31
CA VAL A 26 -0.68 -2.73 13.65
C VAL A 26 -0.82 -3.70 14.83
N ARG A 27 -1.60 -3.34 15.87
CA ARG A 27 -1.87 -4.24 17.00
C ARG A 27 -2.62 -5.49 16.55
N VAL A 28 -3.72 -5.32 15.80
CA VAL A 28 -4.51 -6.46 15.30
C VAL A 28 -3.65 -7.39 14.44
N ALA A 29 -2.82 -6.84 13.56
CA ALA A 29 -1.94 -7.66 12.73
C ALA A 29 -0.95 -8.49 13.57
N ARG A 30 -0.40 -7.91 14.65
CA ARG A 30 0.44 -8.63 15.61
C ARG A 30 -0.33 -9.74 16.31
N ASP A 31 -1.53 -9.44 16.80
CA ASP A 31 -2.37 -10.40 17.53
C ASP A 31 -2.79 -11.57 16.62
N CYS A 32 -2.98 -11.32 15.32
CA CYS A 32 -3.27 -12.33 14.31
C CYS A 32 -2.01 -13.03 13.75
N GLY A 33 -0.80 -12.63 14.14
CA GLY A 33 0.44 -13.17 13.60
C GLY A 33 0.66 -12.90 12.10
N THR A 34 0.07 -11.84 11.56
CA THR A 34 0.25 -11.43 10.15
C THR A 34 1.20 -10.26 10.00
N ASP A 35 1.90 -10.21 8.87
CA ASP A 35 2.72 -9.05 8.53
C ASP A 35 1.87 -7.80 8.28
N VAL A 36 2.39 -6.64 8.71
CA VAL A 36 1.75 -5.34 8.54
C VAL A 36 2.74 -4.28 8.08
N LEU A 37 2.32 -3.49 7.08
CA LEU A 37 3.01 -2.28 6.64
C LEU A 37 2.36 -1.06 7.29
N ASP A 38 3.01 -0.49 8.31
CA ASP A 38 2.60 0.78 8.91
C ASP A 38 2.99 1.96 8.00
N LEU A 39 2.22 2.13 6.92
CA LEU A 39 2.46 3.17 5.92
C LEU A 39 2.36 4.57 6.53
N TRP A 40 1.43 4.77 7.46
CA TRP A 40 1.25 6.06 8.13
C TRP A 40 2.53 6.48 8.83
N THR A 41 3.05 5.66 9.75
CA THR A 41 4.31 5.99 10.47
C THR A 41 5.48 6.22 9.53
N LEU A 42 5.55 5.46 8.42
CA LEU A 42 6.61 5.64 7.42
C LEU A 42 6.51 6.97 6.69
N MET A 43 5.31 7.39 6.27
CA MET A 43 5.08 8.69 5.63
C MET A 43 5.41 9.86 6.56
N GLN A 44 5.14 9.71 7.86
CA GLN A 44 5.42 10.74 8.86
C GLN A 44 6.92 11.03 9.08
N LYS A 45 7.83 10.14 8.63
CA LYS A 45 9.28 10.38 8.71
C LYS A 45 9.76 11.47 7.76
N ASN A 46 8.97 11.79 6.74
CA ASN A 46 9.24 12.90 5.84
C ASN A 46 8.66 14.19 6.43
N GLN A 47 9.46 15.26 6.44
CA GLN A 47 9.01 16.57 6.94
C GLN A 47 7.83 17.13 6.12
N ASP A 48 7.73 16.73 4.85
CA ASP A 48 6.60 17.02 3.97
C ASP A 48 5.85 15.74 3.55
N PHE A 49 5.10 15.16 4.48
CA PHE A 49 4.23 14.02 4.18
C PHE A 49 3.12 14.36 3.17
N SER A 50 2.75 15.65 3.05
CA SER A 50 1.67 16.09 2.17
C SER A 50 2.01 15.84 0.70
N SER A 51 3.29 15.86 0.34
CA SER A 51 3.76 15.50 -1.01
C SER A 51 3.41 14.07 -1.45
N TYR A 52 3.08 13.17 -0.52
CA TYR A 52 2.61 11.83 -0.83
C TYR A 52 1.12 11.78 -1.17
N LEU A 53 0.38 12.89 -1.03
CA LEU A 53 -1.05 12.97 -1.28
C LEU A 53 -1.33 13.91 -2.46
N SER A 54 -2.28 13.55 -3.33
CA SER A 54 -2.65 14.37 -4.49
C SER A 54 -3.66 15.47 -4.16
N ASP A 55 -4.61 15.15 -3.29
CA ASP A 55 -5.75 15.99 -2.91
C ASP A 55 -5.94 16.07 -1.39
N GLY A 56 -4.92 15.65 -0.64
CA GLY A 56 -4.96 15.51 0.82
C GLY A 56 -5.56 14.20 1.32
N LEU A 57 -5.97 13.27 0.43
CA LEU A 57 -6.47 11.94 0.80
C LEU A 57 -5.89 10.82 -0.06
N HIS A 58 -5.99 10.91 -1.38
CA HIS A 58 -5.47 9.90 -2.31
C HIS A 58 -3.96 10.04 -2.44
N LEU A 59 -3.28 8.92 -2.71
CA LEU A 59 -1.83 8.94 -2.95
C LEU A 59 -1.50 9.67 -4.25
N SER A 60 -0.51 10.56 -4.19
CA SER A 60 0.13 11.14 -5.37
C SER A 60 0.96 10.09 -6.11
N PRO A 61 1.49 10.38 -7.31
CA PRO A 61 2.48 9.50 -7.95
C PRO A 61 3.67 9.20 -7.04
N LYS A 62 4.15 10.19 -6.28
CA LYS A 62 5.20 10.01 -5.27
C LYS A 62 4.75 9.09 -4.14
N GLY A 63 3.53 9.25 -3.64
CA GLY A 63 2.92 8.38 -2.62
C GLY A 63 2.82 6.93 -3.07
N ASN A 64 2.35 6.70 -4.31
CA ASN A 64 2.25 5.36 -4.89
C ASN A 64 3.62 4.69 -5.03
N SER A 65 4.61 5.39 -5.58
CA SER A 65 5.98 4.85 -5.69
C SER A 65 6.59 4.55 -4.33
N PHE A 66 6.33 5.39 -3.32
CA PHE A 66 6.78 5.15 -1.96
C PHE A 66 6.13 3.89 -1.36
N LEU A 67 4.81 3.75 -1.45
CA LEU A 67 4.09 2.55 -1.01
C LEU A 67 4.63 1.29 -1.70
N ALA A 68 4.78 1.33 -3.03
CA ALA A 68 5.28 0.21 -3.82
C ALA A 68 6.67 -0.24 -3.36
N ALA A 69 7.60 0.69 -3.13
CA ALA A 69 8.95 0.36 -2.65
C ALA A 69 8.94 -0.29 -1.25
N GLN A 70 8.14 0.25 -0.32
CA GLN A 70 8.03 -0.32 1.03
C GLN A 70 7.38 -1.70 1.02
N LEU A 71 6.33 -1.88 0.21
CA LEU A 71 5.62 -3.14 0.07
C LEU A 71 6.50 -4.21 -0.60
N TRP A 72 7.18 -3.86 -1.70
CA TRP A 72 8.03 -4.78 -2.43
C TRP A 72 9.18 -5.31 -1.57
N SER A 73 9.83 -4.45 -0.77
CA SER A 73 10.89 -4.88 0.16
C SER A 73 10.48 -5.98 1.16
N ARG A 74 9.17 -6.10 1.42
CA ARG A 74 8.60 -7.12 2.30
C ARG A 74 8.13 -8.34 1.51
N LEU A 75 7.45 -8.11 0.38
CA LEU A 75 6.99 -9.17 -0.51
C LEU A 75 8.14 -9.97 -1.10
N ASP A 76 9.20 -9.30 -1.53
CA ASP A 76 10.38 -9.93 -2.13
C ASP A 76 10.99 -11.00 -1.22
N LYS A 77 11.03 -10.77 0.10
CA LYS A 77 11.50 -11.76 1.09
C LYS A 77 10.63 -13.04 1.14
N LYS A 78 9.37 -12.95 0.73
CA LYS A 78 8.43 -14.08 0.69
C LYS A 78 8.36 -14.71 -0.69
N LEU A 79 8.46 -13.90 -1.73
CA LEU A 79 8.22 -14.30 -3.12
C LEU A 79 9.49 -14.73 -3.84
N SER A 80 10.67 -14.24 -3.46
CA SER A 80 11.95 -14.57 -4.12
C SER A 80 12.29 -16.05 -4.09
N ALA A 81 11.79 -16.79 -3.11
CA ALA A 81 11.97 -18.24 -3.01
C ALA A 81 10.94 -19.04 -3.85
N LEU A 82 9.88 -18.39 -4.34
CA LEU A 82 8.86 -19.07 -5.13
C LEU A 82 9.35 -19.22 -6.58
N PRO A 83 9.25 -20.43 -7.16
CA PRO A 83 9.54 -20.60 -8.57
C PRO A 83 8.49 -19.89 -9.42
N SER A 84 8.90 -19.47 -10.62
CA SER A 84 7.94 -19.08 -11.65
C SER A 84 7.02 -20.26 -11.95
N LEU A 85 5.71 -20.01 -12.02
CA LEU A 85 4.72 -21.06 -12.32
C LEU A 85 4.92 -21.67 -13.71
N LEU A 86 5.40 -20.87 -14.65
CA LEU A 86 5.61 -21.24 -16.04
C LEU A 86 7.04 -20.86 -16.45
N PRO A 87 7.60 -21.55 -17.47
CA PRO A 87 8.89 -21.18 -18.05
C PRO A 87 8.83 -19.76 -18.61
N TYR A 88 10.01 -19.16 -18.79
CA TYR A 88 10.12 -17.93 -19.55
C TYR A 88 9.73 -18.21 -21.01
N TRP A 89 9.02 -17.28 -21.66
CA TRP A 89 8.42 -17.52 -22.98
C TRP A 89 9.43 -17.91 -24.07
N ARG A 90 10.72 -17.56 -23.93
CA ARG A 90 11.78 -17.95 -24.87
C ARG A 90 12.24 -19.40 -24.70
N ASP A 91 11.94 -19.98 -23.55
CA ASP A 91 12.31 -21.34 -23.20
C ASP A 91 11.18 -22.33 -23.55
N VAL A 92 10.06 -21.83 -24.09
CA VAL A 92 8.95 -22.65 -24.59
C VAL A 92 9.26 -23.14 -26.01
N ASP A 93 9.28 -24.44 -26.21
CA ASP A 93 9.35 -25.04 -27.53
C ASP A 93 8.05 -24.74 -28.30
N HIS A 94 8.18 -24.03 -29.42
CA HIS A 94 7.05 -23.66 -30.27
C HIS A 94 6.50 -24.85 -31.08
N THR A 95 7.27 -25.93 -31.19
CA THR A 95 6.87 -27.17 -31.87
C THR A 95 6.21 -28.16 -30.92
N ASP A 96 6.54 -28.11 -29.63
CA ASP A 96 5.89 -28.87 -28.57
C ASP A 96 5.76 -28.05 -27.27
N PRO A 97 4.79 -27.12 -27.20
CA PRO A 97 4.64 -26.23 -26.05
C PRO A 97 4.29 -26.96 -24.77
N GLU A 98 3.52 -28.05 -24.85
CA GLU A 98 3.06 -28.80 -23.68
C GLU A 98 4.23 -29.43 -22.92
N ALA A 99 5.24 -29.94 -23.64
CA ALA A 99 6.47 -30.47 -23.04
C ALA A 99 7.30 -29.41 -22.30
N SER A 100 7.06 -28.12 -22.54
CA SER A 100 7.77 -27.02 -21.89
C SER A 100 7.05 -26.52 -20.62
N LEU A 101 5.79 -26.90 -20.40
CA LEU A 101 4.93 -26.25 -19.40
C LEU A 101 4.99 -26.86 -17.99
N LEU A 102 5.57 -28.06 -17.79
CA LEU A 102 5.77 -28.72 -16.49
C LEU A 102 6.94 -29.71 -16.50
#